data_AF-A0A645FQS1-F1
#
_entry.id   AF-A0A645FQS1-F1
#
_cell.length_a   1.000
_cell.length_b   1.000
_cell.length_c   1.000
_cell.angle_alpha   90.00
_cell.angle_beta   90.00
_cell.angle_gamma   90.00
#
_symmetry.space_group_name_H-M   'P 1'
#
loop_
_entity.id
_entity.type
_entity.pdbx_description
1 polymer ?
#
loop_
_entity_poly.entity_id
_entity_poly.type
_entity_poly.pdbx_seq_one_letter_code
_entity_poly.pdbx_strand_id
1 'polypeptide(L)' 'MAVIKTVKEVTGLGLKEAKELVDTAPKPIKEAASKADAEEIKKKLEEAGAKVELK' A
#
# COMPACT_ATOMS: atom_id res chain seq x y z
N MET A 1 4.92 12.13 0.72
CA MET A 1 3.51 11.73 0.46
C MET A 1 3.34 10.69 -0.64
N ALA A 2 4.41 10.19 -1.30
CA ALA A 2 4.28 9.20 -2.37
C ALA A 2 3.57 7.92 -1.90
N VAL A 3 3.99 7.37 -0.75
CA VAL A 3 3.34 6.18 -0.15
C VAL A 3 1.84 6.35 0.04
N ILE A 4 1.39 7.47 0.62
CA ILE A 4 -0.04 7.73 0.88
C ILE A 4 -0.83 7.82 -0.44
N LYS A 5 -0.25 8.40 -1.50
CA LYS A 5 -0.87 8.44 -2.82
C LYS A 5 -1.01 7.03 -3.40
N THR A 6 0.06 6.24 -3.37
CA THR A 6 0.06 4.85 -3.85
C THR A 6 -0.93 3.99 -3.08
N VAL A 7 -0.96 4.09 -1.74
CA VAL A 7 -1.94 3.38 -0.90
C VAL A 7 -3.36 3.80 -1.26
N LYS A 8 -3.63 5.10 -1.43
CA LYS A 8 -4.93 5.60 -1.88
C LYS A 8 -5.33 5.03 -3.25
N GLU A 9 -4.40 4.91 -4.19
CA GLU A 9 -4.67 4.33 -5.52
C GLU A 9 -4.92 2.81 -5.46
N VAL A 10 -4.17 2.08 -4.64
CA VAL A 10 -4.26 0.62 -4.52
C VAL A 10 -5.49 0.17 -3.72
N THR A 11 -5.85 0.94 -2.68
CA THR A 11 -6.95 0.64 -1.75
C THR A 11 -8.24 1.35 -2.09
N GLY A 12 -8.18 2.47 -2.83
CA GLY A 12 -9.33 3.34 -3.09
C GLY A 12 -9.78 4.17 -1.88
N LEU A 13 -9.05 4.12 -0.77
CA LEU A 13 -9.41 4.82 0.47
C LEU A 13 -9.26 6.35 0.35
N GLY A 14 -10.00 7.10 1.17
CA GLY A 14 -9.87 8.55 1.26
C GLY A 14 -8.48 8.99 1.73
N LEU A 15 -8.13 10.25 1.51
CA LEU A 15 -6.80 10.80 1.84
C LEU A 15 -6.48 10.69 3.34
N LYS A 16 -7.52 10.79 4.19
CA LYS A 16 -7.42 10.62 5.64
C LYS A 16 -7.20 9.15 6.03
N GLU A 17 -7.98 8.23 5.45
CA GLU A 17 -7.89 6.79 5.72
C GLU A 17 -6.58 6.20 5.21
N ALA A 18 -6.12 6.59 4.01
CA ALA A 18 -4.82 6.18 3.48
C ALA A 18 -3.66 6.69 4.35
N LYS A 19 -3.76 7.90 4.88
CA LYS A 19 -2.78 8.43 5.84
C LYS A 19 -2.77 7.60 7.12
N GLU A 20 -3.94 7.34 7.69
CA GLU A 20 -4.06 6.53 8.92
C GLU A 20 -3.55 5.09 8.69
N LEU A 21 -3.81 4.49 7.54
CA LEU A 21 -3.33 3.14 7.19
C LEU A 21 -1.80 3.08 7.13
N VAL A 22 -1.14 4.09 6.54
CA VAL A 22 0.32 4.18 6.48
C VAL A 22 0.93 4.50 7.85
N ASP A 23 0.32 5.39 8.64
CA ASP A 23 0.75 5.73 10.01
C ASP A 23 0.53 4.56 11.01
N THR A 24 -0.41 3.66 10.74
CA THR A 24 -0.74 2.51 11.60
C THR A 24 -0.14 1.19 11.10
N ALA A 25 0.90 1.24 10.26
CA ALA A 25 1.64 0.06 9.85
C ALA A 25 2.20 -0.71 11.08
N PRO A 26 2.20 -2.06 11.08
CA PRO A 26 1.88 -2.96 9.97
C PRO A 26 0.38 -3.27 9.86
N LYS A 27 -0.27 -2.82 8.78
CA LYS A 27 -1.65 -3.18 8.39
C LYS A 27 -1.67 -3.75 6.96
N PRO A 28 -2.58 -4.70 6.66
CA PRO A 28 -2.75 -5.20 5.30
C PRO A 28 -3.29 -4.11 4.38
N ILE A 29 -2.63 -3.91 3.23
CA ILE A 29 -3.04 -2.93 2.20
C ILE A 29 -3.95 -3.59 1.17
N LYS A 30 -3.68 -4.87 0.85
CA LYS A 30 -4.48 -5.67 -0.07
C LYS A 30 -4.40 -7.11 0.40
N GLU A 31 -5.54 -7.73 0.69
CA GLU A 31 -5.63 -9.14 1.05
C GLU A 31 -6.13 -9.94 -0.17
N ALA A 32 -5.64 -11.16 -0.33
CA ALA A 32 -5.96 -12.04 -1.47
C ALA A 32 -5.60 -11.45 -2.87
N ALA A 33 -4.58 -10.60 -2.95
CA ALA A 33 -4.03 -10.18 -4.23
C ALA A 33 -3.35 -11.35 -4.94
N SER A 34 -3.52 -11.44 -6.27
CA SER A 34 -2.77 -12.38 -7.10
C SER A 34 -1.27 -12.14 -6.91
N LYS A 35 -0.41 -13.16 -7.09
CA LYS A 35 1.06 -12.95 -7.01
C LYS A 35 1.54 -11.79 -7.90
N ALA A 36 0.98 -11.66 -9.10
CA ALA A 36 1.29 -10.56 -10.01
C ALA A 36 0.90 -9.19 -9.43
N ASP A 37 -0.32 -9.04 -8.92
CA ASP A 37 -0.80 -7.80 -8.30
C ASP A 37 0.00 -7.46 -7.03
N ALA A 38 0.31 -8.48 -6.22
CA ALA A 38 1.08 -8.34 -4.98
C ALA A 38 2.50 -7.83 -5.26
N GLU A 39 3.19 -8.38 -6.26
CA GLU A 39 4.51 -7.90 -6.67
C GLU A 39 4.45 -6.49 -7.27
N GLU A 40 3.42 -6.17 -8.06
CA GLU A 40 3.27 -4.83 -8.64
C GLU A 40 3.00 -3.76 -7.56
N ILE A 41 2.12 -4.07 -6.59
CA ILE A 41 1.82 -3.20 -5.45
C ILE A 41 3.06 -3.02 -4.58
N LYS A 42 3.78 -4.12 -4.29
CA LYS A 42 5.05 -4.06 -3.54
C LYS A 42 6.03 -3.13 -4.22
N LYS A 43 6.25 -3.31 -5.53
CA LYS A 43 7.21 -2.51 -6.30
C LYS A 43 6.84 -1.02 -6.30
N LYS A 44 5.57 -0.69 -6.55
CA LYS A 44 5.06 0.69 -6.50
C LYS A 44 5.23 1.32 -5.12
N LEU A 45 5.00 0.57 -4.05
CA LEU A 45 5.14 1.06 -2.67
C LEU A 45 6.62 1.20 -2.27
N GLU A 46 7.50 0.29 -2.68
CA GLU A 46 8.96 0.38 -2.46
C GLU A 46 9.59 1.55 -3.22
N GLU A 47 9.20 1.79 -4.47
CA GLU A 47 9.61 2.98 -5.23
C GLU A 47 9.11 4.28 -4.58
N ALA A 48 7.94 4.24 -3.93
CA ALA A 48 7.40 5.35 -3.17
C ALA A 48 8.07 5.55 -1.79
N GLY A 49 8.97 4.65 -1.37
CA GLY A 49 9.71 4.69 -0.12
C GLY A 49 9.06 3.95 1.05
N ALA A 50 8.08 3.07 0.81
CA ALA A 50 7.49 2.19 1.81
C ALA A 50 8.06 0.77 1.75
N LYS A 51 8.10 0.10 2.90
CA LYS A 51 8.50 -1.30 2.96
C LYS A 51 7.24 -2.17 2.96
N VAL A 52 7.12 -3.09 2.00
CA VAL A 52 5.97 -4.00 1.88
C VAL A 52 6.42 -5.44 2.09
N GLU A 53 5.74 -6.12 2.99
CA GLU A 53 5.92 -7.55 3.25
C GLU A 53 4.75 -8.31 2.62
N LEU A 54 5.06 -9.24 1.72
CA LEU A 54 4.07 -10.14 1.12
C LEU A 54 3.94 -11.37 2.02
N LYS A 55 2.71 -11.66 2.47
CA LYS A 55 2.35 -12.87 3.20
C LYS A 55 1.38 -13.71 2.37
#